data_AF-A0A3M1CTY5-F1
#
_entry.id   AF-A0A3M1CTY5-F1
#
_cell.length_a   1.000
_cell.length_b   1.000
_cell.length_c   1.000
_cell.angle_alpha   90.00
_cell.angle_beta   90.00
_cell.angle_gamma   90.00
#
_symmetry.space_group_name_H-M   'P 1'
#
loop_
_entity.id
_entity.type
_entity.pdbx_description
1 polymer ?
#
loop_
_entity_poly.entity_id
_entity_poly.type
_entity_poly.pdbx_seq_one_letter_code
_entity_poly.pdbx_strand_id
1 'polypeptide(L)'
;MALPLPLATILLLAAGCRRPASSDSGFPTVELGSRAGSSIVRHEGLHRLCVAEPDLPIISILDQTSLARVDEIAVQGHPEQLALSPDGEVLYATDRDADRLVAVDLRSGEQRSVGAGADPVGVVTDDDGCIYVTDFAGNSV
;
A
#
# COMPACT_ATOMS: atom_id res chain seq x y z
N MET A 1 -0.99 -37.39 -13.65
CA MET A 1 -1.58 -37.10 -12.33
C MET A 1 -1.11 -35.71 -11.92
N ALA A 2 -1.90 -34.68 -12.23
CA ALA A 2 -1.53 -33.29 -11.97
C ALA A 2 -1.85 -32.95 -10.51
N LEU A 3 -0.89 -32.43 -9.76
CA LEU A 3 -1.13 -31.88 -8.43
C LEU A 3 -2.04 -30.64 -8.54
N PRO A 4 -3.04 -30.45 -7.66
CA PRO A 4 -3.81 -29.23 -7.64
C PRO A 4 -2.91 -28.06 -7.19
N LEU A 5 -2.98 -26.94 -7.91
CA LEU A 5 -2.36 -25.67 -7.53
C LEU A 5 -2.93 -25.23 -6.16
N PRO A 6 -2.10 -24.73 -5.22
CA PRO A 6 -2.61 -24.27 -3.94
C PRO A 6 -3.50 -23.04 -4.17
N LEU A 7 -4.71 -23.05 -3.59
CA LEU A 7 -5.58 -21.87 -3.54
C LEU A 7 -4.80 -20.74 -2.86
N ALA A 8 -4.61 -19.63 -3.57
CA ALA A 8 -4.11 -18.40 -2.98
C ALA A 8 -5.08 -17.93 -1.89
N THR A 9 -4.59 -17.74 -0.67
CA THR A 9 -5.35 -17.19 0.45
C THR A 9 -5.73 -15.74 0.14
N ILE A 10 -7.02 -15.47 -0.02
CA ILE A 10 -7.56 -14.12 -0.23
C ILE A 10 -7.71 -13.47 1.15
N LEU A 11 -7.02 -12.35 1.38
CA LEU A 11 -7.11 -11.54 2.60
C LEU A 11 -7.94 -10.28 2.32
N LEU A 12 -8.98 -10.04 3.11
CA LEU A 12 -9.85 -8.87 3.02
C LEU A 12 -9.55 -7.93 4.19
N LEU A 13 -9.08 -6.71 3.91
CA LEU A 13 -8.94 -5.64 4.89
C LEU A 13 -10.24 -4.82 4.91
N ALA A 14 -10.93 -4.83 6.04
CA ALA A 14 -12.17 -4.09 6.22
C ALA A 14 -11.93 -2.88 7.13
N ALA A 15 -12.24 -1.69 6.64
CA ALA A 15 -12.15 -0.46 7.41
C ALA A 15 -13.57 0.03 7.74
N GLY A 16 -13.91 0.16 9.03
CA GLY A 16 -15.24 0.60 9.44
C GLY A 16 -15.50 0.61 10.95
N CYS A 17 -15.92 1.76 11.48
CA CYS A 17 -16.27 1.92 12.89
C CYS A 17 -17.61 1.23 13.28
N ARG A 18 -17.55 0.45 14.38
CA ARG A 18 -18.64 0.00 15.28
C ARG A 18 -19.64 -1.05 14.77
N ARG A 19 -19.28 -2.32 14.93
CA ARG A 19 -19.88 -3.37 15.80
C ARG A 19 -19.14 -4.67 15.45
N PRO A 20 -18.80 -5.55 16.41
CA PRO A 20 -18.22 -6.84 16.07
C PRO A 20 -19.32 -7.70 15.44
N ALA A 21 -19.49 -7.58 14.14
CA ALA A 21 -20.09 -8.66 13.37
C ALA A 21 -18.99 -9.71 13.26
N SER A 22 -19.17 -10.84 13.95
CA SER A 22 -18.45 -12.07 13.65
C SER A 22 -18.36 -12.22 12.13
N SER A 23 -17.15 -12.14 11.57
CA SER A 23 -16.92 -12.25 10.15
C SER A 23 -17.33 -13.65 9.69
N ASP A 24 -18.51 -13.77 9.10
CA ASP A 24 -19.11 -14.99 8.53
C ASP A 24 -18.41 -15.45 7.24
N SER A 25 -17.25 -14.85 6.91
CA SER A 25 -16.49 -15.11 5.69
C SER A 25 -15.47 -16.25 5.85
N GLY A 26 -15.16 -16.67 7.08
CA GLY A 26 -14.13 -17.69 7.35
C GLY A 26 -12.69 -17.24 7.07
N PHE A 27 -12.48 -15.98 6.68
CA PHE A 27 -11.16 -15.40 6.41
C PHE A 27 -10.66 -14.57 7.60
N PRO A 28 -9.35 -14.60 7.92
CA PRO A 28 -8.79 -13.72 8.92
C PRO A 28 -9.00 -12.25 8.51
N THR A 29 -9.48 -11.44 9.44
CA THR A 29 -9.69 -10.00 9.25
C THR A 29 -8.85 -9.24 10.27
N VAL A 30 -8.27 -8.11 9.87
CA VAL A 30 -7.41 -7.29 10.71
C VAL A 30 -7.96 -5.87 10.74
N GLU A 31 -8.22 -5.38 11.94
CA GLU A 31 -8.58 -3.99 12.15
C GLU A 31 -7.31 -3.14 12.24
N LEU A 32 -7.11 -2.26 11.25
CA LEU A 32 -5.98 -1.33 11.22
C LEU A 32 -6.16 -0.13 12.17
N GLY A 33 -7.35 0.03 12.74
CA GLY A 33 -7.73 1.20 13.56
C GLY A 33 -8.05 2.46 12.74
N SER A 34 -7.68 2.47 11.46
CA SER A 34 -8.04 3.47 10.44
C SER A 34 -9.33 3.08 9.69
N ARG A 35 -10.03 4.09 9.15
CA ARG A 35 -11.26 3.93 8.35
C ARG A 35 -11.02 3.76 6.85
N ALA A 36 -9.79 3.87 6.38
CA ALA A 36 -9.47 3.79 4.96
C ALA A 36 -8.10 3.14 4.78
N GLY A 37 -8.06 1.84 4.51
CA GLY A 37 -6.91 1.24 3.84
C GLY A 37 -7.23 1.19 2.35
N SER A 38 -6.56 1.99 1.53
CA SER A 38 -6.85 2.10 0.09
C SER A 38 -6.01 1.16 -0.77
N SER A 39 -4.79 0.85 -0.31
CA SER A 39 -3.82 0.04 -1.06
C SER A 39 -2.95 -0.78 -0.11
N ILE A 40 -2.54 -1.97 -0.56
CA ILE A 40 -1.63 -2.85 0.16
C ILE A 40 -0.56 -3.38 -0.80
N VAL A 41 0.71 -3.33 -0.38
CA VAL A 41 1.84 -3.96 -1.09
C VAL A 41 2.58 -4.90 -0.17
N ARG A 42 3.11 -5.98 -0.75
CA ARG A 42 3.90 -6.98 -0.02
C ARG A 42 5.38 -6.71 -0.22
N HIS A 43 6.12 -6.58 0.89
CA HIS A 43 7.57 -6.55 0.87
C HIS A 43 8.10 -7.95 1.20
N GLU A 44 8.58 -8.66 0.18
CA GLU A 44 9.07 -10.04 0.31
C GLU A 44 10.28 -10.15 1.25
N GLY A 45 11.30 -9.30 1.06
CA GLY A 45 12.55 -9.36 1.84
C GLY A 45 12.39 -9.12 3.35
N LEU A 46 11.40 -8.32 3.76
CA LEU A 46 11.11 -7.99 5.16
C LEU A 46 9.97 -8.85 5.75
N HIS A 47 9.28 -9.64 4.92
CA HIS A 47 8.08 -10.38 5.31
C HIS A 47 7.02 -9.45 5.95
N ARG A 48 6.75 -8.34 5.26
CA ARG A 48 5.83 -7.27 5.71
C ARG A 48 4.77 -6.96 4.65
N LEU A 49 3.65 -6.44 5.12
CA LEU A 49 2.62 -5.81 4.31
C LEU A 49 2.63 -4.31 4.62
N CYS A 50 2.69 -3.47 3.60
CA CYS A 50 2.60 -2.02 3.74
C CYS A 50 1.21 -1.60 3.28
N VAL A 51 0.51 -0.82 4.10
CA VAL A 51 -0.86 -0.37 3.82
C VAL A 51 -0.91 1.15 3.78
N ALA A 52 -1.42 1.70 2.68
CA ALA A 52 -1.69 3.13 2.56
C ALA A 52 -2.90 3.51 3.40
N GLU A 53 -2.78 4.61 4.13
CA GLU A 53 -3.81 5.18 4.98
C GLU A 53 -4.14 6.59 4.47
N PRO A 54 -4.98 6.78 3.43
CA PRO A 54 -5.21 8.08 2.79
C PRO A 54 -5.75 9.17 3.71
N ASP A 55 -6.36 8.81 4.85
CA ASP A 55 -6.81 9.79 5.84
C ASP A 55 -5.69 10.21 6.83
N LEU A 56 -4.50 9.61 6.72
CA LEU A 56 -3.37 9.81 7.63
C LEU A 56 -2.05 9.99 6.88
N PRO A 57 -1.09 10.76 7.40
CA PRO A 57 0.22 10.93 6.76
C PRO A 57 1.17 9.76 7.06
N ILE A 58 0.68 8.53 7.00
CA ILE A 58 1.43 7.32 7.34
C ILE A 58 1.15 6.16 6.38
N ILE A 59 2.07 5.20 6.37
CA ILE A 59 1.88 3.86 5.84
C ILE A 59 1.99 2.87 7.01
N SER A 60 0.94 2.08 7.23
CA SER A 60 0.92 1.06 8.27
C SER A 60 1.75 -0.16 7.83
N ILE A 61 2.65 -0.65 8.69
CA ILE A 61 3.46 -1.84 8.42
C ILE A 61 2.95 -3.00 9.27
N LEU A 62 2.54 -4.07 8.60
CA LEU A 62 2.02 -5.29 9.23
C LEU A 62 3.01 -6.44 9.07
N ASP A 63 3.09 -7.29 10.07
CA ASP A 63 3.74 -8.58 9.93
C ASP A 63 2.88 -9.51 9.04
N GLN A 64 3.48 -10.13 8.03
CA GLN A 64 2.70 -10.90 7.05
C GLN A 64 2.00 -12.14 7.65
N THR A 65 2.52 -12.70 8.75
CA THR A 65 2.00 -13.95 9.32
C THR A 65 0.93 -13.70 10.37
N SER A 66 1.24 -12.84 11.34
CA SER A 66 0.32 -12.50 12.43
C SER A 66 -0.69 -11.43 12.02
N LEU A 67 -0.39 -10.67 10.96
CA LEU A 67 -1.12 -9.50 10.51
C LEU A 67 -1.23 -8.40 11.56
N ALA A 68 -0.44 -8.47 12.62
CA ALA A 68 -0.33 -7.40 13.59
C ALA A 68 0.39 -6.20 12.96
N ARG A 69 -0.10 -5.00 13.24
CA ARG A 69 0.65 -3.78 12.93
C ARG A 69 1.89 -3.73 13.82
N VAL A 70 3.06 -3.77 13.19
CA VAL A 70 4.36 -3.82 13.86
C VAL A 70 5.12 -2.51 13.77
N ASP A 71 4.78 -1.66 12.80
CA ASP A 71 5.43 -0.37 12.61
C ASP A 71 4.54 0.60 11.80
N GLU A 72 5.02 1.83 11.63
CA GLU A 72 4.47 2.83 10.73
C GLU A 72 5.58 3.66 10.06
N ILE A 73 5.37 4.04 8.81
CA ILE A 73 6.27 4.92 8.07
C ILE A 73 5.56 6.25 7.89
N ALA A 74 6.16 7.34 8.39
CA ALA A 74 5.67 8.68 8.11
C ALA A 74 5.90 9.02 6.64
N VAL A 75 4.89 9.60 5.97
CA VAL A 75 4.96 10.01 4.57
C VAL A 75 4.58 11.47 4.44
N GLN A 76 5.21 12.17 3.50
CA GLN A 76 4.78 13.50 3.12
C GLN A 76 3.42 13.44 2.40
N GLY A 77 2.40 14.09 2.97
CA GLY A 77 1.06 14.12 2.38
C GLY A 77 0.21 12.92 2.76
N HIS A 78 -0.71 12.53 1.88
CA HIS A 78 -1.68 11.46 2.14
C HIS A 78 -1.55 10.35 1.08
N PRO A 79 -1.00 9.17 1.45
CA PRO A 79 -0.75 8.12 0.49
C PRO A 79 -2.06 7.47 0.03
N GLU A 80 -2.31 7.46 -1.28
CA GLU A 80 -3.50 6.85 -1.89
C GLU A 80 -3.18 5.43 -2.39
N GLN A 81 -2.17 5.26 -3.25
CA GLN A 81 -1.74 3.94 -3.74
C GLN A 81 -0.24 3.74 -3.56
N LEU A 82 0.16 2.49 -3.33
CA LEU A 82 1.56 2.12 -3.10
C LEU A 82 2.13 1.24 -4.23
N ALA A 83 3.43 1.37 -4.47
CA ALA A 83 4.24 0.43 -5.25
C ALA A 83 5.65 0.32 -4.66
N LEU A 84 6.30 -0.84 -4.77
CA LEU A 84 7.69 -1.03 -4.32
C LEU A 84 8.63 -1.00 -5.52
N SER A 85 9.85 -0.50 -5.36
CA SER A 85 10.93 -0.77 -6.30
C SER A 85 11.21 -2.28 -6.41
N PRO A 86 11.78 -2.77 -7.53
CA PRO A 86 12.05 -4.20 -7.71
C PRO A 86 12.96 -4.81 -6.64
N ASP A 87 13.90 -4.03 -6.12
CA ASP A 87 14.79 -4.41 -5.01
C ASP A 87 14.12 -4.31 -3.63
N GLY A 88 12.92 -3.73 -3.55
CA GLY A 88 12.18 -3.47 -2.33
C GLY A 88 12.74 -2.34 -1.47
N GLU A 89 13.76 -1.60 -1.89
CA GLU A 89 14.40 -0.59 -1.05
C GLU A 89 13.63 0.74 -1.00
N VAL A 90 12.80 1.03 -2.01
CA VAL A 90 12.03 2.28 -2.14
C VAL A 90 10.54 1.98 -2.23
N LEU A 91 9.75 2.66 -1.41
CA LEU A 91 8.30 2.64 -1.45
C LEU A 91 7.78 3.92 -2.10
N TYR A 92 7.04 3.76 -3.19
CA TYR A 92 6.38 4.84 -3.91
C TYR A 92 4.94 4.97 -3.44
N ALA A 93 4.51 6.19 -3.18
CA ALA A 93 3.15 6.53 -2.77
C ALA A 93 2.63 7.68 -3.64
N THR A 94 1.44 7.52 -4.23
CA THR A 94 0.73 8.64 -4.84
C THR A 94 0.12 9.50 -3.74
N ASP A 95 0.33 10.81 -3.83
CA ASP A 95 -0.28 11.82 -2.97
C ASP A 95 -1.22 12.64 -3.84
N ARG A 96 -2.46 12.15 -3.91
CA ARG A 96 -3.48 12.64 -4.85
C ARG A 96 -3.77 14.12 -4.64
N ASP A 97 -3.92 14.54 -3.38
CA ASP A 97 -4.28 15.91 -3.02
C ASP A 97 -3.18 16.95 -3.38
N ALA A 98 -1.94 16.47 -3.56
CA ALA A 98 -0.79 17.31 -3.85
C ALA A 98 -0.20 17.06 -5.25
N ASP A 99 -0.90 16.36 -6.14
CA ASP A 99 -0.53 16.14 -7.54
C ASP A 99 0.89 15.57 -7.73
N ARG A 100 1.31 14.66 -6.83
CA ARG A 100 2.69 14.16 -6.80
C ARG A 100 2.80 12.68 -6.46
N LEU A 101 3.96 12.14 -6.83
CA LEU A 101 4.47 10.87 -6.34
C LEU A 101 5.53 11.14 -5.28
N VAL A 102 5.44 10.44 -4.16
CA VAL A 102 6.42 10.46 -3.07
C VAL A 102 7.18 9.13 -3.07
N ALA A 103 8.50 9.19 -3.10
CA ALA A 103 9.39 8.06 -2.94
C ALA A 103 9.99 8.08 -1.54
N VAL A 104 9.89 6.96 -0.81
CA VAL A 104 10.40 6.79 0.54
C VAL A 104 11.47 5.70 0.54
N ASP A 105 12.70 6.05 0.88
CA ASP A 105 13.76 5.07 1.12
C ASP A 105 13.47 4.33 2.44
N LEU A 106 13.26 3.01 2.37
CA LEU A 106 12.80 2.23 3.52
C LEU A 106 13.89 2.00 4.58
N ARG A 107 15.16 2.27 4.27
CA ARG A 107 16.27 2.09 5.21
C ARG A 107 16.55 3.36 6.01
N SER A 108 16.51 4.50 5.34
CA SER A 108 16.87 5.80 5.90
C SER A 108 15.65 6.63 6.30
N GLY A 109 14.49 6.35 5.70
CA GLY A 109 13.29 7.19 5.81
C GLY A 109 13.39 8.49 5.01
N GLU A 110 14.41 8.66 4.17
CA GLU A 110 14.53 9.83 3.28
C GLU A 110 13.38 9.84 2.27
N GLN A 111 12.81 11.02 2.04
CA GLN A 111 11.69 11.21 1.13
C GLN A 111 12.02 12.19 0.02
N ARG A 112 11.61 11.84 -1.19
CA ARG A 112 11.70 12.70 -2.38
C ARG A 112 10.35 12.71 -3.08
N SER A 113 10.02 13.80 -3.76
CA SER A 113 8.77 13.90 -4.50
C SER A 113 8.96 14.44 -5.91
N VAL A 114 8.11 13.98 -6.83
CA VAL A 114 8.04 14.45 -8.21
C VAL A 114 6.57 14.71 -8.58
N GLY A 115 6.31 15.75 -9.37
CA GLY A 115 4.96 16.01 -9.88
C GLY A 115 4.50 14.86 -10.79
N ALA A 116 3.25 14.44 -10.66
CA ALA A 116 2.73 13.22 -11.27
C ALA A 116 1.45 13.41 -12.11
N GLY A 117 1.16 14.66 -12.49
CA GLY A 117 -0.11 15.01 -13.14
C GLY A 117 -1.21 15.32 -12.13
N ALA A 118 -2.43 15.48 -12.61
CA ALA A 118 -3.57 15.92 -11.82
C ALA A 118 -4.32 14.73 -11.20
N ASP A 119 -4.52 14.75 -9.89
CA ASP A 119 -5.13 13.67 -9.11
C ASP A 119 -4.47 12.29 -9.39
N PRO A 120 -3.16 12.10 -9.16
CA PRO A 120 -2.54 10.81 -9.38
C PRO A 120 -3.14 9.75 -8.44
N VAL A 121 -3.50 8.59 -8.99
CA VAL A 121 -4.08 7.47 -8.21
C VAL A 121 -3.23 6.22 -8.36
N GLY A 122 -3.29 5.57 -9.51
CA GLY A 122 -2.59 4.33 -9.79
C GLY A 122 -1.09 4.53 -9.87
N VAL A 123 -0.32 3.65 -9.22
CA VAL A 123 1.13 3.54 -9.39
C VAL A 123 1.53 2.07 -9.47
N VAL A 124 2.44 1.77 -10.41
CA VAL A 124 3.11 0.47 -10.54
C VAL A 124 4.57 0.67 -10.93
N THR A 125 5.40 -0.33 -10.62
CA THR A 125 6.79 -0.41 -11.05
C THR A 125 6.99 -1.66 -11.92
N ASP A 126 7.96 -1.60 -12.84
CA ASP A 126 8.45 -2.77 -13.56
C ASP A 126 9.81 -3.24 -13.05
N ASP A 127 10.26 -4.41 -13.49
CA ASP A 127 11.53 -5.03 -13.09
C ASP A 127 12.76 -4.21 -13.50
N ASP A 128 12.63 -3.31 -14.48
CA ASP A 128 13.68 -2.40 -14.94
C ASP A 128 13.74 -1.10 -14.09
N GLY A 129 12.80 -0.94 -13.15
CA GLY A 129 12.71 0.19 -12.24
C GLY A 129 11.95 1.40 -12.81
N CYS A 130 11.26 1.25 -13.93
CA CYS A 130 10.36 2.29 -14.42
C CYS A 130 9.14 2.39 -13.51
N ILE A 131 8.60 3.59 -13.37
CA ILE A 131 7.43 3.89 -12.55
C ILE A 131 6.37 4.47 -13.48
N TYR A 132 5.17 3.90 -13.43
CA TYR A 132 4.02 4.34 -14.21
C TYR A 132 2.96 4.85 -13.25
N VAL A 133 2.48 6.08 -13.47
CA VAL A 133 1.50 6.74 -12.60
C VAL A 133 0.32 7.20 -13.43
N THR A 134 -0.90 6.86 -13.02
CA THR A 134 -2.09 7.35 -13.73
C THR A 134 -2.40 8.78 -13.31
N ASP A 135 -2.45 9.68 -14.29
CA ASP A 135 -2.97 11.05 -14.17
C ASP A 135 -4.49 11.01 -14.36
N PHE A 136 -5.23 10.78 -13.27
CA PHE A 136 -6.67 10.47 -13.34
C PHE A 136 -7.49 11.63 -13.89
N ALA A 137 -7.18 12.88 -13.48
CA ALA A 137 -7.92 14.04 -13.93
C ALA A 137 -7.39 14.58 -15.27
N GLY A 138 -6.11 14.37 -15.60
CA GLY A 138 -5.51 14.78 -16.88
C GLY A 138 -5.68 13.76 -18.03
N ASN A 139 -6.24 12.57 -17.77
CA ASN A 139 -6.46 11.48 -18.73
C ASN A 139 -5.16 10.94 -19.36
N SER A 140 -4.09 10.77 -18.60
CA SER A 140 -2.82 10.24 -19.10
C SER A 140 -2.14 9.22 -18.17
N VAL A 141 -1.08 8.57 -18.63
CA VAL A 141 -0.19 7.65 -17.87
C VAL A 141 1.25 7.99 -18.20
#